data_AF-A0A8H3XRQ3-F1
#
_entry.id   AF-A0A8H3XRQ3-F1
#
_cell.length_a   1.000
_cell.length_b   1.000
_cell.length_c   1.000
_cell.angle_alpha   90.00
_cell.angle_beta   90.00
_cell.angle_gamma   90.00
#
_symmetry.space_group_name_H-M   'P 1'
#
loop_
_entity.id
_entity.type
_entity.pdbx_description
1 polymer ?
#
loop_
_entity_poly.entity_id
_entity_poly.type
_entity_poly.pdbx_seq_one_letter_code
_entity_poly.pdbx_strand_id
1 'polypeptide(L)'
;PSVVYVPSTPRRSSIPVYYAYYGFGVATTSSTTKPVTAPLRVIKPESAQEELARQRLRRPVAPHLSIYKWQVHSVSSAMERNTGLLLAGGLYLFGTSYLVAPWLGWDLSSAALVAAFGSLPVAAKVVLKFFVAWPFTFHLFNGIRYVVSSTGYTLGSKSQFIKIAWAVVGSSALAAVGLVAYV
;
A
#
# COMPACT_ATOMS: atom_id res chain seq x y z
N PRO A 1 -26.52 42.68 -8.87
CA PRO A 1 -25.73 41.92 -7.89
C PRO A 1 -26.10 40.42 -7.91
N SER A 2 -25.20 39.57 -8.39
CA SER A 2 -25.38 38.11 -8.42
C SER A 2 -25.22 37.54 -7.01
N VAL A 3 -26.29 36.94 -6.49
CA VAL A 3 -26.32 36.29 -5.17
C VAL A 3 -25.99 34.81 -5.32
N VAL A 4 -25.09 34.30 -4.47
CA VAL A 4 -24.71 32.88 -4.46
C VAL A 4 -25.24 32.22 -3.19
N TYR A 5 -25.96 31.11 -3.34
CA TYR A 5 -26.49 30.33 -2.23
C TYR A 5 -25.50 29.25 -1.82
N VAL A 6 -25.10 29.22 -0.55
CA VAL A 6 -24.28 28.13 0.01
C VAL A 6 -25.05 27.44 1.14
N PRO A 7 -25.17 26.11 1.13
CA PRO A 7 -25.82 25.37 2.21
C PRO A 7 -25.09 25.61 3.54
N SER A 8 -25.81 25.98 4.59
CA SER A 8 -25.26 25.96 5.95
C SER A 8 -25.12 24.49 6.37
N THR A 9 -23.90 24.03 6.66
CA THR A 9 -23.73 22.64 7.11
C THR A 9 -24.16 22.54 8.56
N PRO A 10 -25.18 21.73 8.91
CA PRO A 10 -25.46 21.43 10.30
C PRO A 10 -24.25 20.73 10.91
N ARG A 11 -23.85 21.14 12.11
CA ARG A 11 -22.83 20.45 12.90
C ARG A 11 -23.37 19.06 13.23
N ARG A 12 -23.09 18.06 12.40
CA ARG A 12 -23.50 16.66 12.63
C ARG A 12 -22.75 16.20 13.87
N SER A 13 -23.42 16.21 15.02
CA SER A 13 -22.89 15.60 16.23
C SER A 13 -22.58 14.14 15.93
N SER A 14 -21.44 13.70 16.43
CA SER A 14 -20.87 12.36 16.30
C SER A 14 -21.94 11.26 16.25
N ILE A 15 -22.01 10.56 15.12
CA ILE A 15 -22.69 9.27 15.08
C ILE A 15 -21.77 8.27 15.78
N PRO A 16 -22.20 7.62 16.87
CA PRO A 16 -21.42 6.57 17.48
C PRO A 16 -21.36 5.38 16.52
N VAL A 17 -20.15 5.05 16.06
CA VAL A 17 -19.89 3.83 15.27
C VAL A 17 -19.69 2.71 16.27
N TYR A 18 -20.76 1.96 16.57
CA TYR A 18 -20.64 0.72 17.34
C TYR A 18 -20.22 -0.41 16.40
N TYR A 19 -19.06 -1.02 16.66
CA TYR A 19 -18.62 -2.25 16.00
C TYR A 19 -19.32 -3.45 16.64
N ALA A 20 -20.36 -3.96 15.99
CA ALA A 20 -20.99 -5.22 16.38
C ALA A 20 -20.24 -6.40 15.75
N TYR A 21 -19.49 -7.13 16.57
CA TYR A 21 -18.96 -8.45 16.22
C TYR A 21 -20.01 -9.53 16.53
N TYR A 22 -20.28 -10.39 15.55
CA TYR A 22 -20.97 -11.69 15.60
C TYR A 22 -22.30 -11.78 16.38
N GLY A 23 -23.41 -11.76 15.64
CA GLY A 23 -24.71 -12.24 16.09
C GLY A 23 -25.78 -11.97 15.04
N PHE A 24 -26.40 -13.01 14.48
CA PHE A 24 -27.53 -12.88 13.57
C PHE A 24 -28.70 -12.20 14.30
N GLY A 25 -28.87 -10.90 14.06
CA GLY A 25 -30.04 -10.12 14.46
C GLY A 25 -30.19 -8.98 13.47
N VAL A 26 -31.24 -9.00 12.66
CA VAL A 26 -31.57 -7.88 11.77
C VAL A 26 -32.12 -6.76 12.64
N ALA A 27 -31.23 -5.91 13.17
CA ALA A 27 -31.62 -4.64 13.74
C ALA A 27 -31.91 -3.68 12.60
N THR A 28 -33.18 -3.56 12.22
CA THR A 28 -33.68 -2.47 11.36
C THR A 28 -33.55 -1.16 12.13
N THR A 29 -32.37 -0.52 12.07
CA THR A 29 -32.24 0.88 12.47
C THR A 29 -32.97 1.73 11.44
N SER A 30 -34.19 2.14 11.76
CA SER A 30 -34.91 3.16 11.00
C SER A 30 -34.09 4.45 11.00
N SER A 31 -33.34 4.70 9.94
CA SER A 31 -32.73 6.01 9.72
C SER A 31 -33.85 6.99 9.36
N THR A 32 -34.49 7.59 10.36
CA THR A 32 -35.31 8.77 10.15
C THR A 32 -34.37 9.88 9.68
N THR A 33 -34.20 10.01 8.36
CA THR A 33 -33.61 11.19 7.74
C THR A 33 -34.58 12.34 7.96
N LYS A 34 -34.44 13.04 9.10
CA LYS A 34 -35.05 14.36 9.25
C LYS A 34 -34.64 15.20 8.04
N PRO A 35 -35.58 15.81 7.30
CA PRO A 35 -35.22 16.70 6.21
C PRO A 35 -34.33 17.79 6.79
N VAL A 36 -33.09 17.87 6.30
CA VAL A 36 -32.15 18.89 6.71
C VAL A 36 -32.60 20.18 6.04
N THR A 37 -33.53 20.88 6.67
CA THR A 37 -33.90 22.25 6.33
C THR A 37 -32.79 23.17 6.87
N ALA A 38 -31.58 23.02 6.34
CA ALA A 38 -30.51 23.96 6.62
C ALA A 38 -30.94 25.31 6.01
N PRO A 39 -31.06 26.39 6.81
CA PRO A 39 -31.41 27.69 6.27
C PRO A 39 -30.37 28.10 5.23
N LEU A 40 -30.85 28.50 4.05
CA LEU A 40 -30.01 29.03 2.99
C LEU A 40 -29.39 30.34 3.48
N ARG A 41 -28.06 30.35 3.64
CA ARG A 41 -27.33 31.56 4.02
C ARG A 41 -26.95 32.29 2.74
N VAL A 42 -27.52 33.48 2.55
CA VAL A 42 -27.10 34.41 1.50
C VAL A 42 -25.73 34.96 1.86
N ILE A 43 -24.74 34.73 0.99
CA ILE A 43 -23.38 35.24 1.14
C ILE A 43 -22.97 36.00 -0.12
N LYS A 44 -22.02 36.92 0.05
CA LYS A 44 -21.45 37.67 -1.06
C LYS A 44 -20.56 36.76 -1.92
N PRO A 45 -20.54 36.92 -3.25
CA PRO A 45 -19.80 36.04 -4.15
C PRO A 45 -18.30 35.96 -3.84
N GLU A 46 -17.68 37.03 -3.34
CA GLU A 46 -16.28 37.05 -2.91
C GLU A 46 -16.00 36.17 -1.69
N SER A 47 -16.96 36.03 -0.77
CA SER A 47 -16.84 35.24 0.47
C SER A 47 -17.23 33.76 0.30
N ALA A 48 -17.77 33.39 -0.86
CA ALA A 48 -18.25 32.04 -1.12
C ALA A 48 -17.11 31.00 -1.13
N GLN A 49 -15.95 31.35 -1.68
CA GLN A 49 -14.79 30.45 -1.74
C GLN A 49 -14.23 30.15 -0.34
N GLU A 50 -14.16 31.16 0.53
CA GLU A 50 -13.72 31.00 1.91
C GLU A 50 -14.65 30.07 2.71
N GLU A 51 -15.96 30.20 2.50
CA GLU A 51 -16.94 29.35 3.19
C GLU A 51 -16.85 27.90 2.70
N LEU A 52 -16.73 27.67 1.40
CA LEU A 52 -16.51 26.33 0.86
C LEU A 52 -15.20 25.72 1.39
N ALA A 53 -14.13 26.51 1.53
CA ALA A 53 -12.89 26.07 2.15
C ALA A 53 -13.10 25.69 3.63
N ARG A 54 -13.79 26.52 4.42
CA ARG A 54 -14.17 26.20 5.82
C ARG A 54 -14.98 24.91 5.92
N GLN A 55 -15.90 24.68 4.99
CA GLN A 55 -16.70 23.45 4.96
C GLN A 55 -15.86 22.22 4.60
N ARG A 56 -14.94 22.32 3.64
CA ARG A 56 -14.03 21.22 3.27
C ARG A 56 -13.17 20.78 4.44
N LEU A 57 -12.67 21.71 5.26
CA LEU A 57 -11.89 21.42 6.47
C LEU A 57 -12.68 20.65 7.53
N ARG A 58 -14.02 20.75 7.54
CA ARG A 58 -14.90 20.08 8.51
C ARG A 58 -15.48 18.76 8.01
N ARG A 59 -15.23 18.37 6.76
CA ARG A 59 -15.71 17.10 6.22
C ARG A 59 -14.78 15.98 6.69
N PRO A 60 -15.30 14.97 7.41
CA PRO A 60 -14.47 13.83 7.78
C PRO A 60 -14.07 13.05 6.54
N VAL A 61 -12.84 12.52 6.53
CA VAL A 61 -12.40 11.56 5.51
C VAL A 61 -13.07 10.23 5.80
N ALA A 62 -13.74 9.65 4.80
CA ALA A 62 -14.34 8.33 4.95
C ALA A 62 -13.24 7.29 5.26
N PRO A 63 -13.51 6.30 6.14
CA PRO A 63 -12.55 5.23 6.39
C PRO A 63 -12.26 4.48 5.08
N HIS A 64 -10.99 4.23 4.78
CA HIS A 64 -10.54 3.57 3.55
C HIS A 64 -9.84 2.25 3.90
N LEU A 65 -8.55 2.30 4.25
CA LEU A 65 -7.73 1.11 4.47
C LEU A 65 -8.15 0.32 5.71
N SER A 66 -8.75 0.98 6.70
CA SER A 66 -9.23 0.33 7.94
C SER A 66 -10.45 -0.56 7.74
N ILE A 67 -11.23 -0.34 6.67
CA ILE A 67 -12.43 -1.13 6.36
C ILE A 67 -12.32 -1.88 5.03
N TYR A 68 -11.20 -1.76 4.33
CA TYR A 68 -11.00 -2.37 3.02
C TYR A 68 -10.78 -3.89 3.14
N LYS A 69 -11.49 -4.67 2.33
CA LYS A 69 -11.25 -6.12 2.23
C LYS A 69 -10.03 -6.40 1.36
N TRP A 70 -8.94 -6.84 1.98
CA TRP A 70 -7.72 -7.20 1.29
C TRP A 70 -7.94 -8.34 0.28
N GLN A 71 -7.43 -8.12 -0.93
CA GLN A 71 -7.42 -9.07 -2.04
C GLN A 71 -5.97 -9.34 -2.48
N VAL A 72 -5.73 -10.50 -3.12
CA VAL A 72 -4.38 -10.87 -3.61
C VAL A 72 -3.75 -9.77 -4.47
N HIS A 73 -4.55 -9.06 -5.29
CA HIS A 73 -4.06 -7.96 -6.11
C HIS A 73 -3.62 -6.74 -5.30
N SER A 74 -4.42 -6.33 -4.31
CA SER A 74 -4.05 -5.21 -3.43
C SER A 74 -2.78 -5.49 -2.64
N VAL A 75 -2.63 -6.71 -2.12
CA VAL A 75 -1.43 -7.13 -1.39
C VAL A 75 -0.24 -7.20 -2.35
N SER A 76 -0.39 -7.84 -3.52
CA SER A 76 0.66 -7.92 -4.53
C SER A 76 1.14 -6.55 -5.01
N SER A 77 0.27 -5.55 -5.05
CA SER A 77 0.64 -4.18 -5.45
C SER A 77 1.43 -3.46 -4.38
N ALA A 78 1.04 -3.60 -3.10
CA ALA A 78 1.84 -3.08 -1.99
C ALA A 78 3.21 -3.78 -1.93
N MET A 79 3.23 -5.09 -2.14
CA MET A 79 4.46 -5.87 -2.19
C MET A 79 5.37 -5.42 -3.32
N GLU A 80 4.87 -5.17 -4.54
CA GLU A 80 5.70 -4.68 -5.65
C GLU A 80 6.47 -3.41 -5.30
N ARG A 81 5.77 -2.47 -4.68
CA ARG A 81 6.35 -1.20 -4.24
C ARG A 81 7.40 -1.45 -3.17
N ASN A 82 7.08 -2.26 -2.18
CA ASN A 82 7.98 -2.56 -1.05
C ASN A 82 9.21 -3.36 -1.49
N THR A 83 9.08 -4.36 -2.37
CA THR A 83 10.23 -5.09 -2.90
C THR A 83 11.09 -4.19 -3.78
N GLY A 84 10.49 -3.30 -4.58
CA GLY A 84 11.23 -2.28 -5.32
C GLY A 84 12.01 -1.32 -4.40
N LEU A 85 11.38 -0.84 -3.33
CA LEU A 85 12.01 -0.02 -2.28
C LEU A 85 13.17 -0.76 -1.60
N LEU A 86 13.00 -2.04 -1.27
CA LEU A 86 14.06 -2.85 -0.66
C LEU A 86 15.24 -3.06 -1.62
N LEU A 87 14.99 -3.36 -2.89
CA LEU A 87 16.04 -3.59 -3.88
C LEU A 87 16.79 -2.30 -4.23
N ALA A 88 16.07 -1.23 -4.57
CA ALA A 88 16.67 0.06 -4.87
C ALA A 88 17.34 0.65 -3.63
N GLY A 89 16.67 0.60 -2.47
CA GLY A 89 17.22 1.05 -1.20
C GLY A 89 18.48 0.29 -0.82
N GLY A 90 18.50 -1.04 -0.98
CA GLY A 90 19.70 -1.87 -0.76
C GLY A 90 20.86 -1.48 -1.69
N LEU A 91 20.58 -1.28 -2.98
CA LEU A 91 21.59 -0.83 -3.95
C LEU A 91 22.18 0.53 -3.58
N TYR A 92 21.33 1.53 -3.30
CA TYR A 92 21.79 2.87 -2.95
C TYR A 92 22.49 2.90 -1.59
N LEU A 93 21.98 2.18 -0.59
CA LEU A 93 22.62 2.08 0.72
C LEU A 93 24.00 1.44 0.59
N PHE A 94 24.13 0.32 -0.12
CA PHE A 94 25.42 -0.31 -0.34
C PHE A 94 26.36 0.59 -1.14
N GLY A 95 25.91 1.16 -2.26
CA GLY A 95 26.75 2.03 -3.10
C GLY A 95 27.23 3.28 -2.38
N THR A 96 26.37 3.92 -1.60
CA THR A 96 26.77 5.09 -0.78
C THR A 96 27.68 4.69 0.37
N SER A 97 27.41 3.56 1.05
CA SER A 97 28.28 3.01 2.11
C SER A 97 29.67 2.68 1.56
N TYR A 98 29.74 2.07 0.39
CA TYR A 98 30.97 1.76 -0.32
C TYR A 98 31.75 3.03 -0.68
N LEU A 99 31.06 4.06 -1.15
CA LEU A 99 31.68 5.35 -1.43
C LEU A 99 32.28 5.95 -0.16
N VAL A 100 31.54 6.00 0.95
CA VAL A 100 32.01 6.63 2.20
C VAL A 100 33.01 5.80 3.01
N ALA A 101 33.14 4.51 2.69
CA ALA A 101 33.93 3.54 3.45
C ALA A 101 35.38 3.98 3.76
N PRO A 102 36.15 4.60 2.83
CA PRO A 102 37.53 4.99 3.10
C PRO A 102 37.67 6.03 4.21
N TRP A 103 36.70 6.94 4.36
CA TRP A 103 36.72 7.97 5.40
C TRP A 103 36.30 7.46 6.77
N LEU A 104 35.53 6.38 6.80
CA LEU A 104 35.07 5.73 8.04
C LEU A 104 35.95 4.54 8.46
N GLY A 105 36.95 4.19 7.64
CA GLY A 105 37.80 3.03 7.86
C GLY A 105 37.09 1.68 7.72
N TRP A 106 35.98 1.63 6.97
CA TRP A 106 35.23 0.40 6.74
C TRP A 106 35.84 -0.42 5.60
N ASP A 107 35.97 -1.74 5.79
CA ASP A 107 36.31 -2.67 4.71
C ASP A 107 35.03 -3.30 4.14
N LEU A 108 34.60 -2.81 2.98
CA LEU A 108 33.47 -3.34 2.22
C LEU A 108 33.92 -4.11 0.96
N SER A 109 35.14 -4.66 0.98
CA SER A 109 35.62 -5.51 -0.10
C SER A 109 34.80 -6.81 -0.20
N SER A 110 34.73 -7.39 -1.39
CA SER A 110 34.02 -8.65 -1.61
C SER A 110 34.56 -9.78 -0.72
N ALA A 111 35.86 -9.79 -0.42
CA ALA A 111 36.49 -10.78 0.46
C ALA A 111 36.00 -10.64 1.91
N ALA A 112 35.97 -9.41 2.44
CA ALA A 112 35.47 -9.13 3.79
C ALA A 112 33.98 -9.50 3.93
N LEU A 113 33.16 -9.17 2.94
CA LEU A 113 31.73 -9.51 2.93
C LEU A 113 31.50 -11.03 2.88
N VAL A 114 32.25 -11.75 2.04
CA VAL A 114 32.17 -13.22 1.97
C VAL A 114 32.63 -13.87 3.27
N ALA A 115 33.70 -13.38 3.89
CA ALA A 115 34.17 -13.88 5.18
C ALA A 115 33.14 -13.64 6.30
N ALA A 116 32.57 -12.44 6.36
CA ALA A 116 31.55 -12.07 7.34
C ALA A 116 30.26 -12.89 7.15
N PHE A 117 29.81 -13.09 5.91
CA PHE A 117 28.67 -13.96 5.64
C PHE A 117 28.99 -15.44 5.91
N GLY A 118 30.23 -15.85 5.62
CA GLY A 118 30.75 -17.19 5.83
C GLY A 118 30.83 -17.61 7.29
N SER A 119 31.04 -16.67 8.22
CA SER A 119 31.10 -16.95 9.67
C SER A 119 29.73 -17.16 10.32
N LEU A 120 28.64 -16.86 9.60
CA LEU A 120 27.28 -17.01 10.13
C LEU A 120 26.86 -18.48 10.28
N PRO A 121 26.00 -18.82 11.28
CA PRO A 121 25.35 -20.12 11.35
C PRO A 121 24.56 -20.43 10.08
N VAL A 122 24.45 -21.72 9.73
CA VAL A 122 23.75 -22.18 8.51
C VAL A 122 22.33 -21.62 8.44
N ALA A 123 21.59 -21.63 9.55
CA ALA A 123 20.24 -21.07 9.61
C ALA A 123 20.20 -19.58 9.24
N ALA A 124 21.15 -18.78 9.75
CA ALA A 124 21.23 -17.36 9.43
C ALA A 124 21.56 -17.13 7.96
N LYS A 125 22.46 -17.93 7.37
CA LYS A 125 22.77 -17.87 5.94
C LYS A 125 21.54 -18.15 5.07
N VAL A 126 20.77 -19.17 5.41
CA VAL A 126 19.54 -19.54 4.68
C VAL A 126 18.50 -18.42 4.75
N VAL A 127 18.25 -17.88 5.95
CA VAL A 127 17.30 -16.78 6.15
C VAL A 127 17.72 -15.54 5.36
N LEU A 128 18.98 -15.12 5.46
CA LEU A 128 19.49 -13.95 4.75
C LEU A 128 19.42 -14.13 3.23
N LYS A 129 19.82 -15.29 2.70
CA LYS A 129 19.69 -15.59 1.27
C LYS A 129 18.23 -15.50 0.82
N PHE A 130 17.30 -16.09 1.58
CA PHE A 130 15.89 -16.04 1.22
C PHE A 130 15.33 -14.62 1.27
N PHE A 131 15.72 -13.84 2.28
CA PHE A 131 15.29 -12.44 2.45
C PHE A 131 15.78 -11.53 1.32
N VAL A 132 16.88 -11.87 0.65
CA VAL A 132 17.33 -11.16 -0.56
C VAL A 132 16.70 -11.76 -1.82
N ALA A 133 16.68 -13.08 -1.94
CA ALA A 133 16.21 -13.79 -3.13
C ALA A 133 14.71 -13.57 -3.39
N TRP A 134 13.87 -13.63 -2.36
CA TRP A 134 12.42 -13.57 -2.55
C TRP A 134 11.90 -12.18 -2.98
N PRO A 135 12.34 -11.06 -2.38
CA PRO A 135 12.01 -9.74 -2.92
C PRO A 135 12.43 -9.57 -4.38
N PHE A 136 13.60 -10.08 -4.76
CA PHE A 136 14.08 -10.05 -6.14
C PHE A 136 13.18 -10.85 -7.09
N THR A 137 12.92 -12.12 -6.80
CA THR A 137 12.08 -12.97 -7.68
C THR A 137 10.64 -12.51 -7.73
N PHE A 138 10.08 -12.03 -6.60
CA PHE A 138 8.73 -11.48 -6.56
C PHE A 138 8.64 -10.21 -7.41
N HIS A 139 9.54 -9.24 -7.23
CA HIS A 139 9.54 -7.99 -7.99
C HIS A 139 9.69 -8.25 -9.49
N LEU A 140 10.55 -9.19 -9.88
CA LEU A 140 10.73 -9.55 -11.28
C LEU A 140 9.44 -10.15 -11.88
N PHE A 141 8.86 -11.18 -11.25
CA PHE A 141 7.71 -11.89 -11.82
C PHE A 141 6.43 -11.06 -11.78
N ASN A 142 6.23 -10.31 -10.70
CA ASN A 142 5.09 -9.43 -10.58
C ASN A 142 5.23 -8.18 -11.46
N GLY A 143 6.46 -7.67 -11.66
CA GLY A 143 6.79 -6.65 -12.65
C GLY A 143 6.46 -7.10 -14.08
N ILE A 144 6.81 -8.33 -14.48
CA ILE A 144 6.40 -8.92 -15.77
C ILE A 144 4.88 -8.93 -15.88
N ARG A 145 4.18 -9.39 -14.84
CA ARG A 145 2.71 -9.36 -14.81
C ARG A 145 2.17 -7.94 -15.02
N TYR A 146 2.77 -6.91 -14.43
CA TYR A 146 2.37 -5.52 -14.65
C TYR A 146 2.60 -5.07 -16.09
N VAL A 147 3.76 -5.36 -16.68
CA VAL A 147 4.04 -5.05 -18.09
C VAL A 147 3.02 -5.71 -19.02
N VAL A 148 2.72 -7.00 -18.80
CA VAL A 148 1.69 -7.72 -19.56
C VAL A 148 0.30 -7.14 -19.31
N SER A 149 -0.01 -6.72 -18.08
CA SER A 149 -1.31 -6.09 -17.77
C SER A 149 -1.47 -4.74 -18.48
N SER A 150 -0.39 -3.99 -18.72
CA SER A 150 -0.39 -2.72 -19.45
C SER A 150 -0.85 -2.86 -20.91
N THR A 151 -0.75 -4.05 -21.50
CA THR A 151 -1.27 -4.31 -22.85
C THR A 151 -2.79 -4.56 -22.86
N GLY A 152 -3.43 -4.64 -21.69
CA GLY A 152 -4.84 -4.96 -21.51
C GLY A 152 -5.16 -6.46 -21.53
N TYR A 153 -4.18 -7.32 -21.87
CA TYR A 153 -4.39 -8.76 -22.08
C TYR A 153 -5.01 -9.48 -20.89
N THR A 154 -4.62 -9.10 -19.67
CA THR A 154 -5.07 -9.78 -18.44
C THR A 154 -6.34 -9.20 -17.83
N LEU A 155 -6.93 -8.16 -18.43
CA LEU A 155 -8.06 -7.42 -17.84
C LEU A 155 -9.43 -7.98 -18.26
N GLY A 156 -9.50 -8.82 -19.29
CA GLY A 156 -10.75 -9.38 -19.80
C GLY A 156 -11.42 -10.43 -18.91
N SER A 157 -10.73 -10.98 -17.91
CA SER A 157 -11.26 -12.01 -17.02
C SER A 157 -10.75 -11.86 -15.59
N LYS A 158 -11.67 -11.61 -14.66
CA LYS A 158 -11.37 -11.52 -13.22
C LYS A 158 -10.74 -12.80 -12.68
N SER A 159 -11.23 -13.97 -13.13
CA SER A 159 -10.71 -15.27 -12.69
C SER A 159 -9.26 -15.47 -13.16
N GLN A 160 -8.97 -15.14 -14.42
CA GLN A 160 -7.62 -15.21 -14.96
C GLN A 160 -6.68 -14.25 -14.22
N PHE A 161 -7.12 -13.02 -13.94
CA PHE A 161 -6.33 -12.05 -13.20
C PHE A 161 -5.93 -12.59 -11.82
N ILE A 162 -6.88 -13.13 -11.05
CA ILE A 162 -6.64 -13.76 -9.73
C ILE A 162 -5.67 -14.93 -9.82
N LYS A 163 -5.85 -15.83 -10.80
CA LYS A 163 -4.97 -16.98 -11.02
C LYS A 163 -3.54 -16.55 -11.30
N ILE A 164 -3.34 -15.54 -12.15
CA ILE A 164 -2.01 -15.00 -12.46
C ILE A 164 -1.35 -14.43 -11.20
N ALA A 165 -2.09 -13.70 -10.37
CA ALA A 165 -1.52 -13.17 -9.13
C ALA A 165 -1.06 -14.27 -8.16
N TRP A 166 -1.83 -15.35 -8.02
CA TRP A 166 -1.40 -16.51 -7.23
C TRP A 166 -0.23 -17.26 -7.87
N ALA A 167 -0.22 -17.38 -9.20
CA ALA A 167 0.90 -17.99 -9.93
C ALA A 167 2.20 -17.22 -9.69
N VAL A 168 2.17 -15.89 -9.69
CA VAL A 168 3.31 -15.03 -9.36
C VAL A 168 3.80 -15.25 -7.92
N VAL A 169 2.89 -15.34 -6.94
CA VAL A 169 3.26 -15.61 -5.55
C VAL A 169 3.93 -16.99 -5.42
N GLY A 170 3.34 -18.02 -6.02
CA GLY A 170 3.90 -19.38 -5.99
C GLY A 170 5.24 -19.50 -6.71
N SER A 171 5.33 -18.99 -7.94
CA SER A 171 6.54 -19.09 -8.74
C SER A 171 7.70 -18.29 -8.14
N SER A 172 7.44 -17.11 -7.59
CA SER A 172 8.49 -16.29 -6.94
C SER A 172 9.04 -16.95 -5.68
N ALA A 173 8.17 -17.54 -4.85
CA ALA A 173 8.59 -18.30 -3.68
C ALA A 173 9.43 -19.53 -4.06
N LEU A 174 8.98 -20.32 -5.05
CA LEU A 174 9.72 -21.48 -5.55
C LEU A 174 11.07 -21.09 -6.15
N ALA A 175 11.12 -20.02 -6.95
CA ALA A 175 12.37 -19.51 -7.52
C ALA A 175 13.33 -19.04 -6.42
N ALA A 176 12.83 -18.37 -5.37
CA ALA A 176 13.65 -17.95 -4.24
C ALA A 176 14.21 -19.15 -3.47
N VAL A 177 13.40 -20.18 -3.21
CA VAL A 177 13.88 -21.44 -2.60
C VAL A 177 14.95 -22.08 -3.47
N GLY A 178 14.75 -22.13 -4.79
CA GLY A 178 15.75 -22.63 -5.74
C GLY A 178 17.07 -21.87 -5.65
N LEU A 179 17.04 -20.54 -5.61
CA LEU A 179 18.23 -19.70 -5.45
C LEU A 179 18.93 -19.89 -4.10
N VAL A 180 18.17 -20.13 -3.03
CA VAL A 180 18.73 -20.37 -1.69
C VAL A 180 19.41 -21.74 -1.62
N ALA A 181 18.80 -22.74 -2.24
CA ALA A 181 19.28 -24.12 -2.30
C ALA A 181 20.45 -24.30 -3.29
N TYR A 182 20.51 -23.48 -4.33
CA TYR A 182 21.61 -23.45 -5.29
C TYR A 182 22.78 -22.64 -4.73
N VAL A 183 23.47 -23.17 -3.71
CA VAL A 183 24.80 -22.76 -3.25
C VAL A 183 25.46 -23.93 -2.53
#